data_AF-A0A935S312-F1
#
_entry.id   AF-A0A935S312-F1
#
_cell.length_a   1.000
_cell.length_b   1.000
_cell.length_c   1.000
_cell.angle_alpha   90.00
_cell.angle_beta   90.00
_cell.angle_gamma   90.00
#
_symmetry.space_group_name_H-M   'P 1'
#
loop_
_entity.id
_entity.type
_entity.pdbx_description
1 polymer ?
#
loop_
_entity_poly.entity_id
_entity_poly.type
_entity_poly.pdbx_seq_one_letter_code
_entity_poly.pdbx_strand_id
1 'polypeptide(L)'
;MLARNIGVILFGLLLFTSCEKETLVRYEVALDAEFDIPTGLNTVETHYFIIRNVPTFYLQNAALKGVDTSSIVNISASRGLIRSKFQDVDFDFISRISIYAVSKKDANKKREMYYLDFVPVNTDTQLRMLSSTTQLKDMMNEEFIDLEVRINLRSFTTSNIRAKIEFGYAVF
;
A
#
# COMPACT_ATOMS: atom_id res chain seq x y z
N MET A 1 34.28 -12.71 -55.71
CA MET A 1 34.59 -12.72 -54.26
C MET A 1 33.63 -11.77 -53.57
N LEU A 2 32.70 -12.38 -52.85
CA LEU A 2 31.47 -11.85 -52.24
C LEU A 2 31.74 -11.10 -50.91
N ALA A 3 32.69 -10.17 -50.89
CA ALA A 3 33.13 -9.53 -49.65
C ALA A 3 32.83 -8.02 -49.57
N ARG A 4 31.84 -7.52 -50.34
CA ARG A 4 31.59 -6.07 -50.45
C ARG A 4 30.49 -5.51 -49.54
N ASN A 5 29.58 -6.34 -49.00
CA ASN A 5 28.34 -5.80 -48.40
C ASN A 5 27.95 -6.35 -47.01
N ILE A 6 28.80 -7.15 -46.33
CA ILE A 6 28.41 -7.82 -45.08
C ILE A 6 28.64 -6.94 -43.83
N GLY A 7 29.58 -5.97 -43.88
CA GLY A 7 29.94 -5.16 -42.73
C GLY A 7 28.96 -4.02 -42.37
N VAL A 8 28.05 -3.64 -43.28
CA VAL A 8 27.20 -2.43 -43.12
C VAL A 8 25.79 -2.77 -42.62
N ILE A 9 25.33 -4.03 -42.76
CA ILE A 9 23.97 -4.44 -42.37
C ILE A 9 23.87 -4.73 -40.87
N LEU A 10 24.98 -5.03 -40.18
CA LEU A 10 24.97 -5.37 -38.76
C LEU A 10 24.85 -4.15 -37.81
N PHE A 11 24.99 -2.92 -38.33
CA PHE A 11 24.96 -1.69 -37.53
C PHE A 11 23.59 -0.98 -37.55
N GLY A 12 22.62 -1.45 -38.34
CA GLY A 12 21.30 -0.83 -38.48
C GLY A 12 20.24 -1.29 -37.48
N LEU A 13 20.53 -2.28 -36.63
CA LEU A 13 19.50 -2.96 -35.82
C LEU A 13 19.48 -2.61 -34.32
N LEU A 14 20.28 -1.63 -33.87
CA LEU A 14 20.36 -1.24 -32.45
C LEU A 14 19.49 -0.02 -32.07
N LEU A 15 18.58 0.44 -32.93
CA LEU A 15 17.77 1.66 -32.69
C LEU A 15 16.40 1.42 -32.04
N PHE A 16 16.16 0.26 -31.43
CA PHE A 16 15.02 0.11 -30.52
C PHE A 16 15.45 0.54 -29.10
N THR A 17 15.75 1.83 -28.95
CA THR A 17 15.72 2.47 -27.64
C THR A 17 14.26 2.48 -27.18
N SER A 18 13.87 1.40 -26.49
CA SER A 18 12.66 1.35 -25.70
C SER A 18 12.80 2.37 -24.57
N CYS A 19 12.44 3.63 -24.87
CA CYS A 19 12.27 4.67 -23.88
C CYS A 19 10.95 4.38 -23.16
N GLU A 20 11.04 3.55 -22.12
CA GLU A 20 9.95 3.38 -21.17
C GLU A 20 9.75 4.76 -20.53
N LYS A 21 8.60 5.40 -20.77
CA LYS A 21 8.29 6.69 -20.15
C LYS A 21 8.20 6.45 -18.65
N GLU A 22 9.21 6.88 -17.90
CA GLU A 22 9.14 6.93 -16.45
C GLU A 22 7.90 7.74 -16.06
N THR A 23 6.93 7.08 -15.44
CA THR A 23 5.79 7.75 -14.83
C THR A 23 6.29 8.46 -13.58
N LEU A 24 6.41 9.78 -13.66
CA LEU A 24 6.86 10.61 -12.55
C LEU A 24 5.76 10.71 -11.49
N VAL A 25 6.15 10.63 -10.22
CA VAL A 25 5.25 10.92 -9.09
C VAL A 25 4.91 12.41 -9.10
N ARG A 26 3.62 12.74 -9.22
CA ARG A 26 3.13 14.12 -9.20
C ARG A 26 3.00 14.66 -7.78
N TYR A 27 2.50 13.83 -6.88
CA TYR A 27 2.45 14.09 -5.45
C TYR A 27 2.22 12.80 -4.66
N GLU A 28 2.51 12.88 -3.37
CA GLU A 28 2.23 11.83 -2.39
C GLU A 28 1.40 12.41 -1.26
N VAL A 29 0.50 11.59 -0.71
CA VAL A 29 -0.33 11.94 0.44
C VAL A 29 -0.02 10.98 1.57
N ALA A 30 0.34 11.53 2.73
CA ALA A 30 0.55 10.79 3.97
C ALA A 30 -0.67 10.93 4.88
N LEU A 31 -1.07 9.81 5.48
CA LEU A 31 -2.25 9.64 6.30
C LEU A 31 -1.91 8.82 7.54
N ASP A 32 -2.77 8.90 8.55
CA ASP A 32 -2.72 8.02 9.70
C ASP A 32 -4.10 7.59 10.18
N ALA A 33 -4.12 6.43 10.82
CA ALA A 33 -5.32 5.80 11.36
C ALA A 33 -4.96 4.96 12.60
N GLU A 34 -5.94 4.68 13.45
CA GLU A 34 -5.73 3.91 14.68
C GLU A 34 -6.75 2.79 14.80
N PHE A 35 -6.34 1.67 15.40
CA PHE A 35 -7.20 0.55 15.74
C PHE A 35 -6.68 -0.18 16.99
N ASP A 36 -7.58 -0.90 17.65
CA ASP A 36 -7.27 -1.65 18.85
C ASP A 36 -7.24 -3.17 18.54
N ILE A 37 -6.13 -3.82 18.89
CA ILE A 37 -5.97 -5.27 18.87
C ILE A 37 -6.28 -5.78 20.28
N PRO A 38 -7.39 -6.51 20.49
CA PRO A 38 -7.75 -7.01 21.80
C PRO A 38 -6.84 -8.16 22.25
N THR A 39 -6.82 -8.40 23.55
CA THR A 39 -6.21 -9.61 24.13
C THR A 39 -7.07 -10.86 23.86
N GLY A 40 -6.43 -12.03 23.87
CA GLY A 40 -7.09 -13.33 23.77
C GLY A 40 -7.43 -13.78 22.35
N LEU A 41 -6.90 -13.11 21.32
CA LEU A 41 -7.10 -13.54 19.93
C LEU A 41 -6.37 -14.84 19.64
N ASN A 42 -7.04 -15.74 18.92
CA ASN A 42 -6.52 -17.08 18.60
C ASN A 42 -5.63 -17.08 17.35
N THR A 43 -4.89 -18.17 17.13
CA THR A 43 -3.97 -18.32 15.98
C THR A 43 -4.57 -19.06 14.78
N VAL A 44 -5.83 -19.50 14.87
CA VAL A 44 -6.48 -20.34 13.86
C VAL A 44 -7.18 -19.47 12.80
N GLU A 45 -7.80 -18.38 13.24
CA GLU A 45 -8.62 -17.52 12.40
C GLU A 45 -7.85 -16.29 11.89
N THR A 46 -8.37 -15.69 10.83
CA THR A 46 -7.98 -14.33 10.42
C THR A 46 -8.83 -13.33 11.20
N HIS A 47 -8.18 -12.39 11.86
CA HIS A 47 -8.84 -11.30 12.59
C HIS A 47 -9.00 -10.08 11.70
N TYR A 48 -10.17 -9.47 11.72
CA TYR A 48 -10.54 -8.33 10.88
C TYR A 48 -10.81 -7.10 11.74
N PHE A 49 -10.12 -6.00 11.46
CA PHE A 49 -10.31 -4.72 12.12
C PHE A 49 -10.72 -3.67 11.09
N ILE A 50 -11.89 -3.06 11.29
CA ILE A 50 -12.44 -2.08 10.35
C ILE A 50 -12.27 -0.68 10.94
N ILE A 51 -11.49 0.16 10.25
CA ILE A 51 -11.36 1.58 10.56
C ILE A 51 -12.25 2.35 9.60
N ARG A 52 -13.27 3.02 10.14
CA ARG A 52 -14.31 3.64 9.32
C ARG A 52 -14.01 5.09 8.97
N ASN A 53 -14.46 5.52 7.80
CA ASN A 53 -14.50 6.91 7.37
C ASN A 53 -13.12 7.58 7.35
N VAL A 54 -12.12 6.87 6.84
CA VAL A 54 -10.77 7.38 6.65
C VAL A 54 -10.78 8.33 5.44
N PRO A 55 -10.44 9.62 5.62
CA PRO A 55 -10.44 10.60 4.53
C PRO A 55 -9.28 10.32 3.57
N THR A 56 -9.56 10.36 2.26
CA THR A 56 -8.52 10.15 1.23
C THR A 56 -7.73 11.42 0.96
N PHE A 57 -8.34 12.60 1.16
CA PHE A 57 -7.81 13.92 0.79
C PHE A 57 -7.33 14.04 -0.68
N TYR A 58 -7.79 13.16 -1.56
CA TYR A 58 -7.30 13.08 -2.94
C TYR A 58 -7.62 14.34 -3.76
N LEU A 59 -8.89 14.73 -3.84
CA LEU A 59 -9.30 15.91 -4.60
C LEU A 59 -8.71 17.20 -4.02
N GLN A 60 -8.62 17.28 -2.70
CA GLN A 60 -8.02 18.43 -2.02
C GLN A 60 -6.53 18.57 -2.36
N ASN A 61 -5.76 17.48 -2.28
CA ASN A 61 -4.34 17.50 -2.62
C ASN A 61 -4.12 17.78 -4.11
N ALA A 62 -4.94 17.19 -5.00
CA ALA A 62 -4.87 17.49 -6.43
C ALA A 62 -5.07 18.99 -6.71
N ALA A 63 -6.08 19.61 -6.10
CA ALA A 63 -6.36 21.03 -6.22
C ALA A 63 -5.20 21.90 -5.68
N LEU A 64 -4.68 21.57 -4.50
CA LEU A 64 -3.54 22.29 -3.89
C LEU A 64 -2.26 22.19 -4.72
N LYS A 65 -2.09 21.11 -5.50
CA LYS A 65 -0.93 20.89 -6.37
C LYS A 65 -1.17 21.31 -7.82
N GLY A 66 -2.35 21.84 -8.15
CA GLY A 66 -2.71 22.23 -9.52
C GLY A 66 -2.75 21.07 -10.50
N VAL A 67 -3.06 19.85 -10.03
CA VAL A 67 -3.12 18.64 -10.86
C VAL A 67 -4.55 18.38 -11.29
N ASP A 68 -4.80 18.32 -12.61
CA ASP A 68 -6.07 17.85 -13.14
C ASP A 68 -6.22 16.34 -12.92
N THR A 69 -7.22 15.96 -12.12
CA THR A 69 -7.53 14.57 -11.79
C THR A 69 -7.92 13.71 -13.00
N SER A 70 -8.38 14.32 -14.09
CA SER A 70 -8.65 13.60 -15.34
C SER A 70 -7.37 13.04 -15.98
N SER A 71 -6.24 13.72 -15.77
CA SER A 71 -4.92 13.38 -16.32
C SER A 71 -4.12 12.38 -15.50
N ILE A 72 -4.61 11.99 -14.32
CA ILE A 72 -3.96 11.02 -13.43
C ILE A 72 -4.09 9.63 -14.04
N VAL A 73 -2.97 8.94 -14.26
CA VAL A 73 -2.95 7.63 -14.91
C VAL A 73 -3.03 6.53 -13.87
N ASN A 74 -2.33 6.71 -12.75
CA ASN A 74 -2.21 5.68 -11.72
C ASN A 74 -2.16 6.29 -10.31
N ILE A 75 -2.70 5.55 -9.35
CA ILE A 75 -2.51 5.80 -7.92
C ILE A 75 -2.13 4.47 -7.27
N SER A 76 -1.01 4.43 -6.58
CA SER A 76 -0.55 3.24 -5.86
C SER A 76 -0.30 3.53 -4.40
N ALA A 77 -0.32 2.50 -3.57
CA ALA A 77 0.14 2.59 -2.20
C ALA A 77 1.61 3.04 -2.16
N SER A 78 1.97 3.89 -1.20
CA SER A 78 3.35 4.41 -1.06
C SER A 78 4.06 3.82 0.14
N ARG A 79 3.82 4.34 1.34
CA ARG A 79 4.39 3.88 2.62
C ARG A 79 3.30 3.22 3.44
N GLY A 80 3.56 2.07 4.05
CA GLY A 80 2.70 1.44 5.05
C GLY A 80 3.51 0.99 6.26
N LEU A 81 3.15 1.49 7.45
CA LEU A 81 3.84 1.21 8.70
C LEU A 81 2.85 1.09 9.84
N ILE A 82 2.98 0.06 10.65
CA ILE A 82 2.26 -0.05 11.92
C ILE A 82 3.24 0.17 13.07
N ARG A 83 2.81 0.88 14.10
CA ARG A 83 3.53 1.04 15.37
C ARG A 83 2.56 1.04 16.53
N SER A 84 3.02 0.68 17.71
CA SER A 84 2.23 0.85 18.92
C SER A 84 2.19 2.34 19.34
N LYS A 85 1.06 2.80 19.87
CA LYS A 85 0.87 4.20 20.26
C LYS A 85 1.45 4.54 21.64
N PHE A 86 1.42 3.60 22.58
CA PHE A 86 1.71 3.86 24.00
C PHE A 86 2.74 2.93 24.63
N GLN A 87 2.93 1.74 24.07
CA GLN A 87 3.80 0.70 24.62
C GLN A 87 4.84 0.30 23.57
N ASP A 88 6.08 0.04 23.96
CA ASP A 88 7.04 -0.62 23.07
C ASP A 88 6.63 -2.09 22.94
N VAL A 89 5.78 -2.38 21.96
CA VAL A 89 5.25 -3.71 21.66
C VAL A 89 5.89 -4.18 20.36
N ASP A 90 6.52 -5.35 20.43
CA ASP A 90 6.99 -6.05 19.26
C ASP A 90 5.81 -6.75 18.57
N PHE A 91 5.69 -6.60 17.26
CA PHE A 91 4.61 -7.21 16.47
C PHE A 91 4.93 -8.66 16.04
N ASP A 92 5.84 -9.33 16.74
CA ASP A 92 6.32 -10.68 16.41
C ASP A 92 5.22 -11.75 16.54
N PHE A 93 4.19 -11.49 17.36
CA PHE A 93 3.01 -12.34 17.52
C PHE A 93 2.12 -12.41 16.26
N ILE A 94 2.31 -11.49 15.30
CA ILE A 94 1.63 -11.50 14.01
C ILE A 94 2.40 -12.43 13.05
N SER A 95 1.70 -13.31 12.33
CA SER A 95 2.30 -14.13 11.26
C SER A 95 2.22 -13.46 9.90
N ARG A 96 1.04 -12.91 9.58
CA ARG A 96 0.73 -12.22 8.33
C ARG A 96 -0.17 -11.03 8.61
N ILE A 97 0.01 -9.97 7.84
CA ILE A 97 -0.88 -8.82 7.86
C ILE A 97 -1.17 -8.34 6.44
N SER A 98 -2.38 -7.85 6.21
CA SER A 98 -2.73 -7.10 5.01
C SER A 98 -3.74 -6.00 5.32
N ILE A 99 -3.71 -4.94 4.54
CA ILE A 99 -4.60 -3.79 4.69
C ILE A 99 -5.28 -3.53 3.35
N TYR A 100 -6.60 -3.47 3.38
CA TYR A 100 -7.43 -3.19 2.22
C TYR A 100 -8.10 -1.83 2.37
N ALA A 101 -8.12 -1.05 1.29
CA ALA A 101 -9.09 0.02 1.12
C ALA A 101 -10.43 -0.59 0.69
N VAL A 102 -11.50 -0.18 1.36
CA VAL A 102 -12.88 -0.64 1.09
C VAL A 102 -13.73 0.58 0.74
N SER A 103 -14.46 0.49 -0.37
CA SER A 103 -15.36 1.55 -0.83
C SER A 103 -16.51 1.77 0.16
N LYS A 104 -16.90 3.04 0.36
CA LYS A 104 -18.09 3.39 1.14
C LYS A 104 -19.37 3.15 0.35
N LYS A 105 -19.28 3.15 -0.97
CA LYS A 105 -20.41 2.99 -1.89
C LYS A 105 -20.73 1.52 -2.14
N ASP A 106 -19.72 0.64 -2.10
CA ASP A 106 -19.88 -0.80 -2.29
C ASP A 106 -18.88 -1.58 -1.42
N ALA A 107 -19.37 -2.23 -0.36
CA ALA A 107 -18.55 -3.00 0.57
C ALA A 107 -17.86 -4.23 -0.07
N ASN A 108 -18.32 -4.70 -1.24
CA ASN A 108 -17.64 -5.78 -1.97
C ASN A 108 -16.43 -5.27 -2.77
N LYS A 109 -16.38 -3.95 -3.02
CA LYS A 109 -15.31 -3.31 -3.76
C LYS A 109 -14.17 -2.96 -2.82
N LYS A 110 -13.16 -3.82 -2.81
CA LYS A 110 -11.94 -3.67 -2.02
C LYS A 110 -10.67 -3.74 -2.89
N ARG A 111 -9.63 -3.05 -2.45
CA ARG A 111 -8.29 -3.05 -3.06
C ARG A 111 -7.25 -3.24 -1.96
N GLU A 112 -6.33 -4.16 -2.16
CA GLU A 112 -5.20 -4.31 -1.24
C GLU A 112 -4.26 -3.12 -1.39
N MET A 113 -3.89 -2.50 -0.27
CA MET A 113 -2.91 -1.41 -0.24
C MET A 113 -1.56 -1.92 0.24
N TYR A 114 -1.56 -2.72 1.30
CA TYR A 114 -0.36 -3.17 1.98
C TYR A 114 -0.46 -4.62 2.38
N TYR A 115 0.68 -5.31 2.41
CA TYR A 115 0.76 -6.67 2.89
C TYR A 115 2.14 -7.00 3.46
N LEU A 116 2.17 -8.03 4.29
CA LEU A 116 3.38 -8.71 4.70
C LEU A 116 3.02 -10.17 4.97
N ASP A 117 3.40 -11.07 4.06
CA ASP A 117 3.04 -12.49 4.13
C ASP A 117 3.79 -13.26 5.22
N PHE A 118 5.00 -12.78 5.54
CA PHE A 118 5.90 -13.35 6.53
C PHE A 118 6.45 -12.22 7.39
N VAL A 119 5.82 -12.00 8.54
CA VAL A 119 6.36 -11.09 9.55
C VAL A 119 7.64 -11.71 10.16
N PRO A 120 8.78 -11.02 10.25
CA PRO A 120 9.95 -11.54 10.93
C PRO A 120 9.67 -11.84 12.42
N VAL A 121 10.35 -12.84 13.00
CA VAL A 121 10.23 -13.19 14.44
C VAL A 121 10.88 -12.16 15.37
N ASN A 122 11.66 -11.25 14.80
CA ASN A 122 12.49 -10.26 15.44
C ASN A 122 12.19 -8.89 14.83
N THR A 123 10.90 -8.58 14.67
CA THR A 123 10.48 -7.24 14.29
C THR A 123 10.72 -6.28 15.44
N ASP A 124 11.26 -5.11 15.11
CA ASP A 124 11.29 -3.96 16.01
C ASP A 124 9.85 -3.59 16.46
N THR A 125 9.74 -2.55 17.29
CA THR A 125 8.48 -1.93 17.73
C THR A 125 7.65 -1.31 16.60
N GLN A 126 8.06 -1.53 15.34
CA GLN A 126 7.39 -1.08 14.13
C GLN A 126 7.34 -2.20 13.08
N LEU A 127 6.19 -2.35 12.45
CA LEU A 127 5.94 -3.30 11.38
C LEU A 127 5.81 -2.57 10.03
N ARG A 128 6.90 -2.56 9.26
CA ARG A 128 6.91 -1.99 7.90
C ARG A 128 6.34 -3.01 6.92
N MET A 129 5.29 -2.60 6.19
CA MET A 129 4.63 -3.45 5.21
C MET A 129 5.11 -3.14 3.79
N LEU A 130 4.90 -4.08 2.89
CA LEU A 130 5.12 -3.90 1.45
C LEU A 130 3.89 -3.26 0.82
N SER A 131 4.12 -2.38 -0.14
CA SER A 131 3.05 -1.75 -0.92
C SER A 131 2.58 -2.70 -2.02
N SER A 132 1.27 -2.87 -2.14
CA SER A 132 0.66 -3.65 -3.21
C SER A 132 0.80 -2.93 -4.55
N THR A 133 0.85 -3.69 -5.64
CA THR A 133 0.86 -3.16 -7.02
C THR A 133 -0.55 -2.81 -7.52
N THR A 134 -1.56 -3.00 -6.67
CA THR A 134 -2.96 -2.75 -7.00
C THR A 134 -3.21 -1.26 -7.30
N GLN A 135 -3.91 -0.99 -8.40
CA GLN A 135 -4.42 0.33 -8.74
C GLN A 135 -5.46 0.81 -7.71
N LEU A 136 -5.25 1.99 -7.13
CA LEU A 136 -6.10 2.57 -6.09
C LEU A 136 -6.93 3.76 -6.56
N LYS A 137 -6.83 4.20 -7.82
CA LYS A 137 -7.53 5.39 -8.33
C LYS A 137 -9.04 5.36 -8.06
N ASP A 138 -9.65 4.20 -8.21
CA ASP A 138 -11.08 4.04 -8.00
C ASP A 138 -11.50 4.11 -6.52
N MET A 139 -10.58 3.83 -5.58
CA MET A 139 -10.76 4.02 -4.14
C MET A 139 -10.48 5.45 -3.72
N MET A 140 -9.36 6.03 -4.18
CA MET A 140 -8.93 7.37 -3.76
C MET A 140 -9.82 8.48 -4.33
N ASN A 141 -10.55 8.22 -5.42
CA ASN A 141 -11.59 9.13 -5.92
C ASN A 141 -12.78 9.28 -4.96
N GLU A 142 -12.96 8.38 -4.00
CA GLU A 142 -13.95 8.56 -2.93
C GLU A 142 -13.41 9.52 -1.88
N GLU A 143 -14.27 10.36 -1.29
CA GLU A 143 -13.88 11.31 -0.24
C GLU A 143 -13.42 10.58 1.03
N PHE A 144 -14.11 9.49 1.34
CA PHE A 144 -13.84 8.61 2.47
C PHE A 144 -13.79 7.16 1.99
N ILE A 145 -12.94 6.36 2.64
CA ILE A 145 -12.89 4.90 2.52
C ILE A 145 -12.95 4.28 3.90
N ASP A 146 -13.25 2.99 3.98
CA ASP A 146 -12.97 2.20 5.19
C ASP A 146 -11.64 1.46 4.97
N LEU A 147 -10.84 1.28 6.03
CA LEU A 147 -9.68 0.39 6.01
C LEU A 147 -10.05 -0.92 6.68
N GLU A 148 -9.74 -2.03 6.03
CA GLU A 148 -9.89 -3.37 6.58
C GLU A 148 -8.48 -3.95 6.81
N VAL A 149 -8.09 -4.03 8.08
CA VAL A 149 -6.84 -4.65 8.51
C VAL A 149 -7.12 -6.12 8.80
N ARG A 150 -6.40 -7.00 8.13
CA ARG A 150 -6.47 -8.45 8.32
C ARG A 150 -5.19 -8.94 8.96
N ILE A 151 -5.33 -9.67 10.06
CA ILE A 151 -4.19 -10.16 10.84
C ILE A 151 -4.36 -11.65 11.07
N ASN A 152 -3.34 -12.42 10.70
CA ASN A 152 -3.16 -13.78 11.19
C ASN A 152 -2.10 -13.78 12.27
N LEU A 153 -2.33 -14.57 13.31
CA LEU A 153 -1.46 -14.63 14.48
C LEU A 153 -0.64 -15.91 14.50
N ARG A 154 0.59 -15.83 15.00
CA ARG A 154 1.40 -17.02 15.33
C ARG A 154 1.32 -17.41 16.81
N SER A 155 0.96 -16.44 17.67
CA SER A 155 0.75 -16.63 19.10
C SER A 155 -0.46 -15.80 19.57
N PHE A 156 -1.03 -16.18 20.71
CA PHE A 156 -2.17 -15.46 21.28
C PHE A 156 -1.77 -14.05 21.73
N THR A 157 -2.68 -13.07 21.56
CA THR A 157 -2.44 -11.71 22.07
C THR A 157 -2.58 -11.68 23.59
N THR A 158 -1.52 -11.28 24.30
CA THR A 158 -1.48 -11.30 25.78
C THR A 158 -1.92 -9.97 26.42
N SER A 159 -2.09 -8.93 25.62
CA SER A 159 -2.51 -7.60 26.07
C SER A 159 -3.35 -6.88 25.00
N ASN A 160 -4.04 -5.83 25.41
CA ASN A 160 -4.72 -4.92 24.48
C ASN A 160 -3.69 -3.94 23.91
N ILE A 161 -3.56 -3.90 22.58
CA ILE A 161 -2.56 -3.08 21.90
C ILE A 161 -3.29 -2.02 21.07
N ARG A 162 -3.02 -0.74 21.34
CA ARG A 162 -3.47 0.35 20.46
C ARG A 162 -2.43 0.58 19.37
N ALA A 163 -2.77 0.18 18.15
CA ALA A 163 -1.91 0.31 16.99
C ALA A 163 -2.24 1.57 16.19
N LYS A 164 -1.19 2.25 15.72
CA LYS A 164 -1.25 3.34 14.77
C LYS A 164 -0.72 2.87 13.42
N ILE A 165 -1.49 3.08 12.37
CA ILE A 165 -1.11 2.90 10.98
C ILE A 165 -0.66 4.25 10.45
N GLU A 166 0.57 4.35 9.99
CA GLU A 166 1.06 5.45 9.15
C GLU A 166 1.10 4.94 7.72
N PHE A 167 0.29 5.53 6.85
CA PHE A 167 0.16 5.05 5.47
C PHE A 167 0.07 6.18 4.46
N GLY A 168 0.07 5.87 3.17
CA GLY A 168 -0.08 6.89 2.13
C GLY A 168 -0.45 6.36 0.76
N TYR A 169 -0.39 7.23 -0.23
CA TYR A 169 -0.46 6.84 -1.64
C TYR A 169 0.27 7.86 -2.50
N ALA A 170 0.81 7.38 -3.62
CA ALA A 170 1.49 8.17 -4.63
C ALA A 170 0.64 8.26 -5.89
N VAL A 171 0.64 9.44 -6.50
CA VAL A 171 -0.14 9.76 -7.70
C VAL A 171 0.81 10.00 -8.87
N PHE A 172 0.51 9.38 -10.02
CA PHE A 172 1.31 9.39 -11.25
C PHE A 172 0.51 9.97 -12.44
#